data_AF-A0A955TGT2-F1
#
_entry.id   AF-A0A955TGT2-F1
#
_cell.length_a   1.000
_cell.length_b   1.000
_cell.length_c   1.000
_cell.angle_alpha   90.00
_cell.angle_beta   90.00
_cell.angle_gamma   90.00
#
_symmetry.space_group_name_H-M   'P 1'
#
loop_
_entity.id
_entity.type
_entity.pdbx_description
1 polymer ?
#
loop_
_entity_poly.entity_id
_entity_poly.type
_entity_poly.pdbx_seq_one_letter_code
_entity_poly.pdbx_strand_id
1 'polypeptide(L)'
;MIEKIIGASARNRFLIGLMVVFLTAWGLWAAFHTPLDAIPDLSDVQVIIFTEWPGRAPQLVEDQITYPIVTTMLGAPKVQVVRGFSFFGLSFIYVIFEDGTDMYWARSRILEYMNEALKFLPEGVLPTLGPDATGVGWGYEYAVVDKTGKHDLSELRTLQDWYIRYWLKAVPGVSDVASVGGYVKQYQVNIDPNAILAYNLPLDAIVNAIRMSNNDVGGRVVEFTGREYMVWGRGYVQSVEDLKQVSVGTDAKGTPILLKDVARIELGPDIRRGLVELDGEGEVAGGIVVVRFQEDTLGVIERVKAKIQEMAPALPEGVEIIPTYDRSELILRSIETLKEKLIEESIIVSLVTIVFLFHFRSALVAILTLPVAILMSITAMYYLGISSNIMSLGGIAIAIGAMIDGAIVMVENAHKRLEHAGANADRASVIIDAAKEVGKPLFFSLLIITVSFLPIFTLEAQEGRLFRPLAFTKTFAMGFSAFLSITLVPLLM
;
A
#
# COMPACT_ATOMS: atom_id res chain seq x y z
N MET A 1 29.17 37.53 6.32
CA MET A 1 28.92 36.53 5.25
C MET A 1 27.54 36.73 4.65
N ILE A 2 26.47 36.67 5.45
CA ILE A 2 25.08 36.91 5.02
C ILE A 2 24.90 38.25 4.28
N GLU A 3 25.46 39.34 4.81
CA GLU A 3 25.42 40.67 4.16
C GLU A 3 26.08 40.69 2.76
N LYS A 4 27.13 39.87 2.56
CA LYS A 4 27.80 39.74 1.25
C LYS A 4 26.91 38.96 0.27
N ILE A 5 26.17 37.96 0.75
CA ILE A 5 25.21 37.20 -0.05
C ILE A 5 24.07 38.12 -0.49
N ILE A 6 23.46 38.86 0.44
CA ILE A 6 22.41 39.85 0.14
C ILE A 6 22.90 40.86 -0.91
N GLY A 7 24.10 41.42 -0.71
CA GLY A 7 24.68 42.38 -1.65
C GLY A 7 25.10 41.78 -3.00
N ALA A 8 25.33 40.47 -3.09
CA ALA A 8 25.62 39.77 -4.35
C ALA A 8 24.32 39.40 -5.09
N SER A 9 23.31 38.92 -4.37
CA SER A 9 21.98 38.62 -4.89
C SER A 9 21.29 39.86 -5.47
N ALA A 10 21.40 41.01 -4.78
CA ALA A 10 20.84 42.27 -5.25
C ALA A 10 21.52 42.82 -6.54
N ARG A 11 22.81 42.50 -6.75
CA ARG A 11 23.56 42.87 -7.96
C ARG A 11 23.26 41.95 -9.14
N ASN A 12 23.07 40.65 -8.90
CA ASN A 12 22.87 39.63 -9.92
C ASN A 12 21.39 39.30 -10.16
N ARG A 13 20.58 40.33 -10.42
CA ARG A 13 19.10 40.24 -10.54
C ARG A 13 18.64 39.18 -11.54
N PHE A 14 19.29 39.11 -12.70
CA PHE A 14 18.96 38.15 -13.75
C PHE A 14 19.21 36.70 -13.32
N LEU A 15 20.34 36.42 -12.66
CA LEU A 15 20.70 35.08 -12.21
C LEU A 15 19.77 34.58 -11.10
N ILE A 16 19.42 35.44 -10.14
CA ILE A 16 18.46 35.07 -9.09
C ILE A 16 17.06 34.87 -9.67
N GLY A 17 16.62 35.71 -10.61
CA GLY A 17 15.35 35.51 -11.32
C GLY A 17 15.30 34.18 -12.07
N LEU A 18 16.37 33.83 -12.80
CA LEU A 18 16.49 32.53 -13.49
C LEU A 18 16.46 31.36 -12.50
N MET A 19 17.16 31.49 -11.38
CA MET A 19 17.17 30.49 -10.31
C MET A 19 15.76 30.25 -9.75
N VAL A 20 14.99 31.30 -9.50
CA VAL A 20 13.61 31.18 -8.99
C VAL A 20 12.71 30.49 -10.00
N VAL A 21 12.79 30.87 -11.28
CA VAL A 21 12.02 30.20 -12.35
C VAL A 21 12.37 28.72 -12.43
N PHE A 22 13.66 28.38 -12.38
CA PHE A 22 14.12 27.00 -12.37
C PHE A 22 13.62 26.22 -11.15
N LEU A 23 13.77 26.77 -9.94
CA LEU A 23 13.31 26.15 -8.70
C LEU A 23 11.79 25.96 -8.68
N THR A 24 11.04 26.92 -9.23
CA THR A 24 9.58 26.85 -9.35
C THR A 24 9.17 25.76 -10.33
N ALA A 25 9.78 25.70 -11.52
CA ALA A 25 9.52 24.67 -12.51
C ALA A 25 9.89 23.27 -11.99
N TRP A 26 11.02 23.16 -11.29
CA TRP A 26 11.47 21.90 -10.69
C TRP A 26 10.55 21.44 -9.55
N GLY A 27 10.13 22.35 -8.67
CA GLY A 27 9.19 22.02 -7.61
C GLY A 27 7.79 21.70 -8.12
N LEU A 28 7.33 22.34 -9.20
CA LEU A 28 6.08 21.97 -9.87
C LEU A 28 6.18 20.55 -10.44
N TRP A 29 7.28 20.23 -11.12
CA TRP A 29 7.52 18.86 -11.61
C TRP A 29 7.52 17.84 -10.46
N ALA A 30 8.22 18.14 -9.35
CA ALA A 30 8.26 17.28 -8.18
C ALA A 30 6.88 17.10 -7.54
N ALA A 31 6.07 18.16 -7.47
CA ALA A 31 4.72 18.11 -6.92
C ALA A 31 3.80 17.15 -7.69
N PHE A 32 3.97 17.04 -9.01
CA PHE A 32 3.20 16.09 -9.84
C PHE A 32 3.69 14.64 -9.75
N HIS A 33 4.94 14.41 -9.32
CA HIS A 33 5.55 13.07 -9.27
C HIS A 33 5.70 12.52 -7.84
N THR A 34 5.32 13.28 -6.81
CA THR A 34 5.39 12.82 -5.42
C THR A 34 4.18 11.91 -5.14
N PRO A 35 4.39 10.69 -4.60
CA PRO A 35 3.30 9.76 -4.34
C PRO A 35 2.32 10.32 -3.30
N LEU A 36 1.03 10.01 -3.46
CA LEU A 36 -0.04 10.55 -2.63
C LEU A 36 -0.63 9.48 -1.73
N ASP A 37 -0.75 9.80 -0.45
CA ASP A 37 -1.46 8.95 0.52
C ASP A 37 -2.19 9.80 1.58
N ALA A 38 -3.10 9.21 2.33
CA ALA A 38 -3.83 9.91 3.38
C ALA A 38 -2.93 10.13 4.61
N ILE A 39 -2.18 9.10 5.00
CA ILE A 39 -1.28 9.08 6.15
C ILE A 39 0.04 8.39 5.78
N PRO A 40 1.15 8.66 6.49
CA PRO A 40 2.36 7.87 6.31
C PRO A 40 2.12 6.42 6.72
N ASP A 41 2.85 5.48 6.11
CA ASP A 41 2.80 4.08 6.55
C ASP A 41 3.36 3.97 7.98
N LEU A 42 2.50 3.57 8.91
CA LEU A 42 2.81 3.40 10.33
C LEU A 42 3.21 1.97 10.69
N SER A 43 3.10 1.05 9.73
CA SER A 43 3.31 -0.38 9.93
C SER A 43 4.76 -0.69 10.27
N ASP A 44 4.96 -1.65 11.15
CA ASP A 44 6.27 -2.28 11.28
C ASP A 44 6.60 -3.05 10.01
N VAL A 45 7.90 -3.22 9.76
CA VAL A 45 8.38 -4.12 8.72
C VAL A 45 8.10 -5.53 9.20
N GLN A 46 7.13 -6.19 8.55
CA GLN A 46 6.71 -7.53 8.92
C GLN A 46 6.73 -8.47 7.71
N VAL A 47 7.11 -9.72 7.98
CA VAL A 47 7.02 -10.81 7.01
C VAL A 47 6.09 -11.87 7.57
N ILE A 48 5.05 -12.17 6.81
CA ILE A 48 4.05 -13.18 7.18
C ILE A 48 4.48 -14.53 6.59
N ILE A 49 4.43 -15.57 7.41
CA ILE A 49 4.56 -16.96 6.99
C ILE A 49 3.23 -17.64 7.26
N PHE A 50 2.66 -18.23 6.22
CA PHE A 50 1.39 -18.93 6.27
C PHE A 50 1.61 -20.41 5.99
N THR A 51 0.97 -21.28 6.76
CA THR A 51 1.09 -22.74 6.57
C THR A 51 -0.25 -23.41 6.79
N GLU A 52 -0.67 -24.23 5.83
CA GLU A 52 -1.89 -25.02 5.93
C GLU A 52 -1.56 -26.46 6.33
N TRP A 53 -2.31 -26.98 7.29
CA TRP A 53 -2.29 -28.41 7.64
C TRP A 53 -3.70 -28.89 7.99
N PRO A 54 -4.56 -29.08 6.97
CA PRO A 54 -5.99 -29.27 7.15
C PRO A 54 -6.34 -30.44 8.09
N GLY A 55 -7.40 -30.27 8.88
CA GLY A 55 -7.95 -31.31 9.75
C GLY A 55 -7.16 -31.58 11.03
N ARG A 56 -6.18 -30.74 11.39
CA ARG A 56 -5.40 -30.89 12.62
C ARG A 56 -5.83 -29.93 13.72
N ALA A 57 -5.81 -30.41 14.96
CA ALA A 57 -6.14 -29.62 16.13
C ALA A 57 -5.13 -28.47 16.33
N PRO A 58 -5.56 -27.31 16.87
CA PRO A 58 -4.67 -26.16 17.08
C PRO A 58 -3.41 -26.50 17.89
N GLN A 59 -3.53 -27.33 18.93
CA GLN A 59 -2.38 -27.76 19.73
C GLN A 59 -1.35 -28.52 18.90
N LEU A 60 -1.80 -29.40 18.00
CA LEU A 60 -0.89 -30.16 17.15
C LEU A 60 -0.22 -29.26 16.09
N VAL A 61 -0.96 -28.28 15.57
CA VAL A 61 -0.41 -27.24 14.68
C VAL A 61 0.65 -26.41 15.42
N GLU A 62 0.39 -26.03 16.66
CA GLU A 62 1.36 -25.33 17.51
C GLU A 62 2.64 -26.16 17.66
N ASP A 63 2.52 -27.41 18.14
CA ASP A 63 3.67 -28.24 18.49
C ASP A 63 4.52 -28.65 17.28
N GLN A 64 3.90 -28.84 16.11
CA GLN A 64 4.57 -29.41 14.92
C GLN A 64 4.87 -28.42 13.80
N ILE A 65 4.20 -27.26 13.78
CA ILE A 65 4.35 -26.27 12.70
C ILE A 65 4.76 -24.93 13.28
N THR A 66 3.90 -24.33 14.09
CA THR A 66 4.07 -22.93 14.52
C THR A 66 5.28 -22.79 15.42
N TYR A 67 5.43 -23.63 16.44
CA TYR A 67 6.54 -23.57 17.39
C TYR A 67 7.91 -23.79 16.71
N PRO A 68 8.12 -24.83 15.88
CA PRO A 68 9.39 -25.01 15.15
C PRO A 68 9.74 -23.84 14.24
N ILE A 69 8.77 -23.26 13.52
CA ILE A 69 9.03 -22.11 12.65
C ILE A 69 9.34 -20.87 13.51
N VAL A 70 8.54 -20.57 14.52
CA VAL A 70 8.74 -19.40 15.40
C VAL A 70 10.13 -19.45 16.06
N THR A 71 10.52 -20.58 16.64
CA THR A 71 11.82 -20.73 17.32
C THR A 71 12.99 -20.58 16.36
N THR A 72 12.84 -21.02 15.10
CA THR A 72 13.85 -20.79 14.05
C THR A 72 13.95 -19.32 13.67
N MET A 73 12.81 -18.62 13.57
CA MET A 73 12.76 -17.19 13.20
C MET A 73 13.29 -16.26 14.30
N LEU A 74 13.25 -16.65 15.57
CA LEU A 74 13.84 -15.87 16.66
C LEU A 74 15.36 -15.70 16.51
N GLY A 75 16.03 -16.64 15.84
CA GLY A 75 17.46 -16.55 15.54
C GLY A 75 17.81 -15.70 14.31
N ALA A 76 16.81 -15.16 13.60
CA ALA A 76 17.04 -14.36 12.41
C ALA A 76 17.49 -12.92 12.78
N PRO A 77 18.42 -12.33 12.00
CA PRO A 77 18.97 -11.02 12.30
C PRO A 77 17.90 -9.93 12.21
N LYS A 78 17.98 -8.94 13.12
CA LYS A 78 17.07 -7.78 13.23
C LYS A 78 15.61 -8.13 13.53
N VAL A 79 15.32 -9.36 13.94
CA VAL A 79 13.99 -9.73 14.40
C VAL A 79 13.77 -9.14 15.79
N GLN A 80 12.72 -8.34 15.93
CA GLN A 80 12.33 -7.75 17.20
C GLN A 80 11.38 -8.69 17.95
N VAL A 81 10.35 -9.20 17.25
CA VAL A 81 9.31 -10.06 17.81
C VAL A 81 8.83 -11.03 16.74
N VAL A 82 8.52 -12.26 17.15
CA VAL A 82 7.81 -13.24 16.32
C VAL A 82 6.49 -13.56 17.01
N ARG A 83 5.37 -13.42 16.29
CA ARG A 83 4.03 -13.79 16.78
C ARG A 83 3.54 -15.00 16.02
N GLY A 84 3.20 -16.07 16.72
CA GLY A 84 2.58 -17.28 16.14
C GLY A 84 1.12 -17.38 16.50
N PHE A 85 0.28 -17.79 15.55
CA PHE A 85 -1.13 -18.07 15.75
C PHE A 85 -1.46 -19.43 15.15
N SER A 86 -1.89 -20.33 16.02
CA SER A 86 -2.26 -21.71 15.69
C SER A 86 -3.78 -21.87 15.70
N PHE A 87 -4.37 -22.08 14.53
CA PHE A 87 -5.79 -22.34 14.34
C PHE A 87 -6.03 -23.80 13.92
N PHE A 88 -7.30 -24.20 13.79
CA PHE A 88 -7.65 -25.53 13.32
C PHE A 88 -7.23 -25.74 11.85
N GLY A 89 -6.08 -26.37 11.68
CA GLY A 89 -5.43 -26.68 10.42
C GLY A 89 -4.75 -25.52 9.71
N LEU A 90 -4.48 -24.41 10.39
CA LEU A 90 -3.79 -23.23 9.83
C LEU A 90 -2.80 -22.67 10.85
N SER A 91 -1.64 -22.21 10.37
CA SER A 91 -0.64 -21.49 11.15
C SER A 91 -0.32 -20.16 10.49
N PHE A 92 -0.43 -19.06 11.25
CA PHE A 92 0.01 -17.73 10.84
C PHE A 92 1.16 -17.26 11.73
N ILE A 93 2.27 -16.87 11.12
CA ILE A 93 3.45 -16.40 11.84
C ILE A 93 3.82 -15.03 11.29
N TYR A 94 3.93 -14.06 12.18
CA TYR A 94 4.28 -12.68 11.87
C TYR A 94 5.67 -12.42 12.44
N VAL A 95 6.66 -12.26 11.56
CA VAL A 95 8.02 -11.90 11.94
C VAL A 95 8.17 -10.39 11.80
N ILE A 96 8.29 -9.71 12.94
CA ILE A 96 8.38 -8.25 13.04
C ILE A 96 9.85 -7.88 13.23
N PHE A 97 10.32 -6.97 12.38
CA PHE A 97 11.71 -6.51 12.34
C PHE A 97 11.89 -5.16 13.05
N GLU A 98 13.13 -4.90 13.46
CA GLU A 98 13.56 -3.60 13.94
C GLU A 98 13.32 -2.50 12.89
N ASP A 99 13.01 -1.29 13.36
CA ASP A 99 12.78 -0.11 12.53
C ASP A 99 13.95 0.17 11.56
N GLY A 100 13.61 0.54 10.32
CA GLY A 100 14.60 0.85 9.27
C GLY A 100 15.17 -0.38 8.56
N THR A 101 14.69 -1.58 8.87
CA THR A 101 15.01 -2.78 8.10
C THR A 101 14.36 -2.71 6.72
N ASP A 102 15.12 -3.02 5.66
CA ASP A 102 14.55 -3.12 4.31
C ASP A 102 13.62 -4.34 4.20
N MET A 103 12.42 -4.13 3.65
CA MET A 103 11.39 -5.18 3.58
C MET A 103 11.81 -6.35 2.69
N TYR A 104 12.43 -6.09 1.54
CA TYR A 104 12.85 -7.16 0.63
C TYR A 104 14.05 -7.94 1.16
N TRP A 105 14.95 -7.27 1.88
CA TRP A 105 16.02 -7.91 2.64
C TRP A 105 15.44 -8.82 3.73
N ALA A 106 14.48 -8.32 4.51
CA ALA A 106 13.78 -9.10 5.53
C ALA A 106 13.13 -10.34 4.92
N ARG A 107 12.36 -10.19 3.83
CA ARG A 107 11.74 -11.32 3.10
C ARG A 107 12.78 -12.33 2.63
N SER A 108 13.90 -11.87 2.08
CA SER A 108 14.99 -12.73 1.60
C SER A 108 15.70 -13.47 2.74
N ARG A 109 15.80 -12.87 3.94
CA ARG A 109 16.32 -13.54 5.13
C ARG A 109 15.35 -14.58 5.66
N ILE A 110 14.06 -14.27 5.73
CA ILE A 110 13.04 -15.23 6.17
C ILE A 110 13.00 -16.45 5.24
N LEU A 111 13.15 -16.29 3.93
CA LEU A 111 13.23 -17.43 3.01
C LEU A 111 14.36 -18.40 3.35
N GLU A 112 15.54 -17.89 3.72
CA GLU A 112 16.68 -18.73 4.10
C GLU A 112 16.40 -19.54 5.37
N TYR A 113 15.89 -18.88 6.41
CA TYR A 113 15.53 -19.53 7.68
C TYR A 113 14.33 -20.47 7.52
N MET A 114 13.40 -20.15 6.62
CA MET A 114 12.25 -21.01 6.34
C MET A 114 12.70 -22.31 5.68
N ASN A 115 13.68 -22.26 4.80
CA ASN A 115 14.28 -23.45 4.18
C ASN A 115 14.99 -24.35 5.21
N GLU A 116 15.55 -23.78 6.27
CA GLU A 116 16.06 -24.56 7.40
C GLU A 116 14.93 -25.20 8.21
N ALA A 117 13.87 -24.43 8.50
CA ALA A 117 12.72 -24.89 9.26
C ALA A 117 11.97 -26.07 8.61
N LEU A 118 12.02 -26.20 7.26
CA LEU A 118 11.41 -27.32 6.52
C LEU A 118 11.82 -28.71 7.05
N LYS A 119 13.02 -28.85 7.62
CA LYS A 119 13.52 -30.12 8.17
C LYS A 119 12.73 -30.62 9.38
N PHE A 120 12.05 -29.72 10.08
CA PHE A 120 11.30 -30.01 11.29
C PHE A 120 9.80 -30.12 11.03
N LEU A 121 9.34 -29.86 9.81
CA LEU A 121 7.92 -29.88 9.46
C LEU A 121 7.47 -31.28 9.05
N PRO A 122 6.20 -31.64 9.30
CA PRO A 122 5.63 -32.89 8.81
C PRO A 122 5.68 -33.02 7.29
N GLU A 123 5.75 -34.26 6.79
CA GLU A 123 5.74 -34.52 5.34
C GLU A 123 4.52 -33.91 4.65
N GLY A 124 4.76 -33.23 3.53
CA GLY A 124 3.73 -32.58 2.72
C GLY A 124 3.27 -31.20 3.22
N VAL A 125 3.79 -30.72 4.35
CA VAL A 125 3.51 -29.36 4.85
C VAL A 125 4.50 -28.37 4.24
N LEU A 126 4.00 -27.41 3.47
CA LEU A 126 4.81 -26.39 2.82
C LEU A 126 4.43 -24.99 3.32
N PRO A 127 5.30 -24.31 4.10
CA PRO A 127 5.08 -22.93 4.47
C PRO A 127 5.23 -22.02 3.24
N THR A 128 4.38 -21.01 3.17
CA THR A 128 4.34 -20.02 2.10
C THR A 128 4.55 -18.62 2.67
N LEU A 129 5.20 -17.76 1.90
CA LEU A 129 5.31 -16.35 2.25
C LEU A 129 4.01 -15.61 1.97
N GLY A 130 3.64 -14.72 2.88
CA GLY A 130 2.56 -13.79 2.68
C GLY A 130 2.86 -12.73 1.59
N PRO A 131 1.83 -11.93 1.25
CA PRO A 131 1.94 -10.90 0.23
C PRO A 131 3.02 -9.86 0.57
N ASP A 132 3.44 -9.11 -0.43
CA ASP A 132 4.41 -8.03 -0.33
C ASP A 132 3.71 -6.71 0.03
N ALA A 133 3.03 -6.74 1.17
CA ALA A 133 2.21 -5.65 1.67
C ALA A 133 2.23 -5.60 3.20
N THR A 134 1.87 -4.45 3.75
CA THR A 134 1.76 -4.22 5.19
C THR A 134 0.31 -4.39 5.67
N GLY A 135 0.09 -4.31 6.98
CA GLY A 135 -1.26 -4.38 7.57
C GLY A 135 -2.20 -3.26 7.10
N VAL A 136 -1.65 -2.15 6.59
CA VAL A 136 -2.41 -1.06 5.98
C VAL A 136 -2.55 -1.21 4.46
N GLY A 137 -2.13 -2.34 3.86
CA GLY A 137 -2.15 -2.51 2.40
C GLY A 137 -3.55 -2.61 1.77
N TRP A 138 -4.63 -2.69 2.55
CA TRP A 138 -5.99 -2.90 2.03
C TRP A 138 -6.54 -1.60 1.40
N GLY A 139 -6.34 -1.43 0.10
CA GLY A 139 -6.65 -0.16 -0.59
C GLY A 139 -8.08 -0.07 -1.13
N TYR A 140 -8.64 -1.20 -1.56
CA TYR A 140 -9.95 -1.25 -2.19
C TYR A 140 -10.64 -2.59 -1.90
N GLU A 141 -11.88 -2.55 -1.43
CA GLU A 141 -12.70 -3.74 -1.20
C GLU A 141 -14.00 -3.65 -2.00
N TYR A 142 -14.48 -4.81 -2.42
CA TYR A 142 -15.69 -4.90 -3.21
C TYR A 142 -16.46 -6.20 -2.91
N ALA A 143 -17.77 -6.13 -3.12
CA ALA A 143 -18.66 -7.27 -3.19
C ALA A 143 -18.98 -7.59 -4.65
N VAL A 144 -19.09 -8.89 -4.95
CA VAL A 144 -19.59 -9.42 -6.22
C VAL A 144 -21.01 -9.88 -5.97
N VAL A 145 -21.96 -9.25 -6.65
CA VAL A 145 -23.39 -9.51 -6.48
C VAL A 145 -24.04 -9.83 -7.81
N ASP A 146 -25.10 -10.64 -7.79
CA ASP A 146 -25.98 -10.83 -8.94
C ASP A 146 -27.37 -10.27 -8.63
N LYS A 147 -27.77 -9.22 -9.35
CA LYS A 147 -29.08 -8.58 -9.18
C LYS A 147 -30.23 -9.41 -9.76
N THR A 148 -29.93 -10.38 -10.62
CA THR A 148 -30.95 -11.22 -11.26
C THR A 148 -31.29 -12.46 -10.43
N GLY A 149 -30.44 -12.82 -9.47
CA GLY A 149 -30.57 -14.03 -8.67
C GLY A 149 -30.40 -15.34 -9.47
N LYS A 150 -29.80 -15.26 -10.66
CA LYS A 150 -29.49 -16.43 -11.51
C LYS A 150 -28.26 -17.19 -11.01
N HIS A 151 -27.34 -16.48 -10.36
CA HIS A 151 -26.06 -17.00 -9.88
C HIS A 151 -26.05 -17.20 -8.37
N ASP A 152 -25.61 -18.37 -7.95
CA ASP A 152 -25.45 -18.68 -6.52
C ASP A 152 -24.10 -18.19 -5.97
N LEU A 153 -23.96 -18.22 -4.63
CA LEU A 153 -22.74 -17.80 -3.94
C LEU A 153 -21.51 -18.62 -4.30
N SER A 154 -21.68 -19.85 -4.78
CA SER A 154 -20.58 -20.69 -5.22
C SER A 154 -20.09 -20.30 -6.61
N GLU A 155 -21.00 -19.89 -7.50
CA GLU A 155 -20.69 -19.33 -8.81
C GLU A 155 -20.03 -17.96 -8.70
N LEU A 156 -20.54 -17.08 -7.84
CA LEU A 156 -19.92 -15.78 -7.58
C LEU A 156 -18.52 -15.94 -6.97
N ARG A 157 -18.33 -16.89 -6.05
CA ARG A 157 -17.00 -17.21 -5.51
C ARG A 157 -16.07 -17.78 -6.57
N THR A 158 -16.58 -18.65 -7.44
CA THR A 158 -15.80 -19.21 -8.56
C THR A 158 -15.37 -18.09 -9.52
N LEU A 159 -16.27 -17.16 -9.84
CA LEU A 159 -15.97 -16.00 -10.68
C LEU A 159 -14.91 -15.10 -10.02
N GLN A 160 -15.02 -14.87 -8.71
CA GLN A 160 -14.02 -14.13 -7.95
C GLN A 160 -12.64 -14.80 -8.01
N ASP A 161 -12.55 -16.09 -7.67
CA ASP A 161 -11.27 -16.82 -7.55
C ASP A 161 -10.59 -17.05 -8.90
N TRP A 162 -11.36 -17.34 -9.95
CA TRP A 162 -10.84 -17.82 -11.23
C TRP A 162 -10.89 -16.81 -12.37
N TYR A 163 -11.58 -15.68 -12.19
CA TYR A 163 -11.63 -14.60 -13.17
C TYR A 163 -11.18 -13.29 -12.56
N ILE A 164 -12.00 -12.67 -11.70
CA ILE A 164 -11.79 -11.29 -11.20
C ILE A 164 -10.42 -11.15 -10.53
N ARG A 165 -10.04 -12.10 -9.66
CA ARG A 165 -8.77 -12.10 -8.95
C ARG A 165 -7.57 -11.99 -9.89
N TYR A 166 -7.55 -12.70 -11.01
CA TYR A 166 -6.42 -12.67 -11.94
C TYR A 166 -6.33 -11.37 -12.73
N TRP A 167 -7.48 -10.81 -13.13
CA TRP A 167 -7.54 -9.51 -13.81
C TRP A 167 -7.03 -8.39 -12.91
N LEU A 168 -7.44 -8.38 -11.64
CA LEU A 168 -7.02 -7.36 -10.68
C LEU A 168 -5.58 -7.55 -10.19
N LYS A 169 -5.12 -8.80 -10.02
CA LYS A 169 -3.72 -9.10 -9.65
C LYS A 169 -2.72 -8.72 -10.73
N ALA A 170 -3.15 -8.63 -11.99
CA ALA A 170 -2.32 -8.16 -13.11
C ALA A 170 -2.11 -6.63 -13.11
N VAL A 171 -2.83 -5.86 -12.28
CA VAL A 171 -2.69 -4.41 -12.20
C VAL A 171 -1.35 -4.03 -11.55
N PRO A 172 -0.54 -3.15 -12.18
CA PRO A 172 0.71 -2.69 -11.58
C PRO A 172 0.51 -2.03 -10.21
N GLY A 173 1.30 -2.45 -9.23
CA GLY A 173 1.26 -1.98 -7.84
C GLY A 173 0.29 -2.74 -6.92
N VAL A 174 -0.49 -3.70 -7.45
CA VAL A 174 -1.21 -4.68 -6.63
C VAL A 174 -0.23 -5.77 -6.18
N SER A 175 -0.24 -6.10 -4.88
CA SER A 175 0.51 -7.23 -4.32
C SER A 175 -0.32 -8.51 -4.37
N ASP A 176 -1.57 -8.46 -3.94
CA ASP A 176 -2.46 -9.61 -3.97
C ASP A 176 -3.92 -9.16 -4.02
N VAL A 177 -4.79 -10.10 -4.40
CA VAL A 177 -6.24 -9.93 -4.36
C VAL A 177 -6.78 -11.11 -3.58
N ALA A 178 -7.22 -10.83 -2.36
CA ALA A 178 -7.68 -11.84 -1.43
C ALA A 178 -9.20 -12.01 -1.57
N SER A 179 -9.64 -13.24 -1.80
CA SER A 179 -11.06 -13.56 -1.92
C SER A 179 -11.67 -13.79 -0.55
N VAL A 180 -12.84 -13.18 -0.31
CA VAL A 180 -13.53 -13.23 0.99
C VAL A 180 -15.00 -13.58 0.77
N GLY A 181 -15.61 -14.34 1.69
CA GLY A 181 -17.01 -14.78 1.57
C GLY A 181 -17.27 -15.80 0.46
N GLY A 182 -18.54 -16.06 0.17
CA GLY A 182 -19.00 -17.07 -0.81
C GLY A 182 -18.68 -18.53 -0.45
N TYR A 183 -19.05 -19.45 -1.34
CA TYR A 183 -18.82 -20.89 -1.16
C TYR A 183 -17.80 -21.45 -2.16
N VAL A 184 -16.75 -22.10 -1.68
CA VAL A 184 -15.85 -22.85 -2.55
C VAL A 184 -16.54 -24.17 -2.91
N LYS A 185 -16.69 -24.44 -4.22
CA LYS A 185 -17.30 -25.68 -4.73
C LYS A 185 -16.42 -26.88 -4.35
N GLN A 186 -17.02 -27.89 -3.73
CA GLN A 186 -16.36 -29.12 -3.31
C GLN A 186 -17.17 -30.33 -3.76
N TYR A 187 -16.51 -31.30 -4.40
CA TYR A 187 -17.10 -32.61 -4.65
C TYR A 187 -17.08 -33.42 -3.35
N GLN A 188 -18.26 -33.66 -2.79
CA GLN A 188 -18.43 -34.37 -1.52
C GLN A 188 -18.86 -35.81 -1.77
N VAL A 189 -18.05 -36.75 -1.28
CA VAL A 189 -18.31 -38.19 -1.36
C VAL A 189 -18.79 -38.68 0.01
N ASN A 190 -20.10 -38.72 0.19
CA ASN A 190 -20.76 -39.11 1.44
C ASN A 190 -20.97 -40.62 1.44
N ILE A 191 -20.02 -41.34 2.06
CA ILE A 191 -19.98 -42.81 2.10
C ILE A 191 -21.08 -43.34 3.04
N ASP A 192 -21.82 -44.35 2.60
CA ASP A 192 -22.81 -45.05 3.43
C ASP A 192 -22.13 -46.19 4.22
N PRO A 193 -22.05 -46.11 5.56
CA PRO A 193 -21.42 -47.14 6.39
C PRO A 193 -22.06 -48.53 6.24
N ASN A 194 -23.37 -48.61 5.97
CA ASN A 194 -24.06 -49.88 5.82
C ASN A 194 -23.73 -50.53 4.47
N ALA A 195 -23.63 -49.72 3.41
CA ALA A 195 -23.29 -50.20 2.07
C ALA A 195 -21.87 -50.77 2.04
N ILE A 196 -20.88 -50.05 2.58
CA ILE A 196 -19.50 -50.54 2.62
C ILE A 196 -19.36 -51.82 3.45
N LEU A 197 -20.14 -51.96 4.53
CA LEU A 197 -20.19 -53.19 5.34
C LEU A 197 -20.80 -54.35 4.55
N ALA A 198 -21.90 -54.11 3.82
CA ALA A 198 -22.56 -55.13 3.01
C ALA A 198 -21.68 -55.65 1.86
N TYR A 199 -20.89 -54.76 1.26
CA TYR A 199 -19.91 -55.12 0.23
C TYR A 199 -18.56 -55.58 0.79
N ASN A 200 -18.37 -55.57 2.11
CA ASN A 200 -17.10 -55.88 2.78
C ASN A 200 -15.92 -55.07 2.21
N LEU A 201 -16.16 -53.79 1.92
CA LEU A 201 -15.17 -52.85 1.39
C LEU A 201 -14.60 -51.98 2.51
N PRO A 202 -13.27 -51.95 2.72
CA PRO A 202 -12.68 -51.10 3.72
C PRO A 202 -12.59 -49.64 3.19
N LEU A 203 -12.71 -48.68 4.09
CA LEU A 203 -12.78 -47.25 3.75
C LEU A 203 -11.53 -46.76 3.02
N ASP A 204 -10.36 -47.24 3.40
CA ASP A 204 -9.07 -46.93 2.78
C ASP A 204 -9.00 -47.37 1.32
N ALA A 205 -9.61 -48.51 0.96
CA ALA A 205 -9.71 -48.95 -0.43
C ALA A 205 -10.52 -47.97 -1.29
N ILE A 206 -11.62 -47.44 -0.76
CA ILE A 206 -12.45 -46.44 -1.46
C ILE A 206 -11.65 -45.14 -1.66
N VAL A 207 -10.98 -44.66 -0.61
CA VAL A 207 -10.15 -43.44 -0.69
C VAL A 207 -9.02 -43.60 -1.71
N ASN A 208 -8.35 -44.76 -1.72
CA ASN A 208 -7.28 -45.04 -2.67
C ASN A 208 -7.80 -45.16 -4.10
N ALA A 209 -8.96 -45.80 -4.31
CA ALA A 209 -9.60 -45.87 -5.62
C ALA A 209 -9.87 -44.47 -6.19
N ILE A 210 -10.47 -43.57 -5.39
CA ILE A 210 -10.72 -42.18 -5.79
C ILE A 210 -9.41 -41.46 -6.15
N ARG A 211 -8.36 -41.60 -5.32
CA ARG A 211 -7.05 -40.99 -5.59
C ARG A 211 -6.41 -41.48 -6.88
N MET A 212 -6.55 -42.76 -7.19
CA MET A 212 -6.00 -43.35 -8.41
C MET A 212 -6.81 -43.03 -9.67
N SER A 213 -8.10 -42.68 -9.51
CA SER A 213 -9.00 -42.39 -10.63
C SER A 213 -9.04 -40.92 -11.07
N ASN A 214 -8.22 -40.05 -10.49
CA ASN A 214 -8.15 -38.64 -10.87
C ASN A 214 -6.73 -38.25 -11.30
N ASN A 215 -6.24 -38.85 -12.39
CA ASN A 215 -4.90 -38.57 -12.90
C ASN A 215 -4.81 -38.72 -14.42
N ASP A 216 -4.11 -37.81 -15.07
CA ASP A 216 -3.74 -37.91 -16.48
C ASP A 216 -2.37 -38.57 -16.62
N VAL A 217 -2.21 -39.39 -17.67
CA VAL A 217 -0.95 -40.10 -17.92
C VAL A 217 -0.41 -39.83 -19.33
N GLY A 218 0.89 -39.52 -19.42
CA GLY A 218 1.59 -39.34 -20.68
C GLY A 218 2.16 -40.66 -21.20
N GLY A 219 1.81 -41.05 -22.43
CA GLY A 219 2.29 -42.25 -23.11
C GLY A 219 3.46 -42.00 -24.06
N ARG A 220 4.16 -40.86 -23.92
CA ARG A 220 5.21 -40.36 -24.84
C ARG A 220 4.66 -40.14 -26.25
N VAL A 221 5.44 -40.46 -27.28
CA VAL A 221 5.10 -40.27 -28.69
C VAL A 221 5.26 -41.58 -29.44
N VAL A 222 4.42 -41.77 -30.47
CA VAL A 222 4.60 -42.83 -31.46
C VAL A 222 4.82 -42.17 -32.82
N GLU A 223 5.88 -42.57 -33.51
CA GLU A 223 6.19 -42.05 -34.84
C GLU A 223 5.49 -42.89 -35.90
N PHE A 224 4.67 -42.24 -36.73
CA PHE A 224 4.11 -42.84 -37.93
C PHE A 224 4.30 -41.87 -39.09
N THR A 225 4.81 -42.36 -40.23
CA THR A 225 4.99 -41.58 -41.47
C THR A 225 5.83 -40.29 -41.31
N GLY A 226 6.89 -40.31 -40.49
CA GLY A 226 7.73 -39.14 -40.23
C GLY A 226 7.05 -38.04 -39.41
N ARG A 227 5.97 -38.37 -38.69
CA ARG A 227 5.28 -37.47 -37.74
C ARG A 227 5.16 -38.14 -36.38
N GLU A 228 5.37 -37.36 -35.33
CA GLU A 228 5.19 -37.81 -33.94
C GLU A 228 3.74 -37.58 -33.49
N TYR A 229 3.12 -38.64 -32.98
CA TYR A 229 1.80 -38.60 -32.37
C TYR A 229 1.93 -38.76 -30.86
N MET A 230 1.58 -37.72 -30.11
CA MET A 230 1.57 -37.74 -28.65
C MET A 230 0.45 -38.64 -28.14
N VAL A 231 0.80 -39.63 -27.31
CA VAL A 231 -0.17 -40.51 -26.66
C VAL A 231 -0.51 -39.91 -25.29
N TRP A 232 -1.78 -39.60 -25.08
CA TRP A 232 -2.27 -38.99 -23.84
C TRP A 232 -3.47 -39.78 -23.32
N GLY A 233 -3.32 -40.35 -22.13
CA GLY A 233 -4.40 -40.97 -21.37
C GLY A 233 -5.12 -39.91 -20.55
N ARG A 234 -6.40 -39.70 -20.84
CA ARG A 234 -7.28 -38.78 -20.11
C ARG A 234 -7.92 -39.51 -18.94
N GLY A 235 -7.75 -39.00 -17.73
CA GLY A 235 -8.26 -39.58 -16.49
C GLY A 235 -8.66 -38.54 -15.44
N TYR A 236 -8.71 -37.25 -15.77
CA TYR A 236 -9.28 -36.26 -14.87
C TYR A 236 -10.79 -36.40 -14.69
N VAL A 237 -11.24 -36.29 -13.45
CA VAL A 237 -12.65 -36.15 -13.07
C VAL A 237 -13.13 -34.75 -13.44
N GLN A 238 -14.21 -34.66 -14.23
CA GLN A 238 -14.79 -33.38 -14.65
C GLN A 238 -16.21 -33.17 -14.09
N SER A 239 -16.89 -34.26 -13.75
CA SER A 239 -18.28 -34.25 -13.32
C SER A 239 -18.53 -35.18 -12.13
N VAL A 240 -19.68 -34.99 -11.48
CA VAL A 240 -20.18 -35.90 -10.44
C VAL A 240 -20.42 -37.30 -11.04
N GLU A 241 -20.82 -37.36 -12.31
CA GLU A 241 -21.05 -38.59 -13.07
C GLU A 241 -19.77 -39.40 -13.26
N ASP A 242 -18.63 -38.74 -13.48
CA ASP A 242 -17.33 -39.43 -13.56
C ASP A 242 -16.98 -40.09 -12.23
N LEU A 243 -17.18 -39.38 -11.11
CA LEU A 243 -16.96 -39.95 -9.76
C LEU A 243 -17.89 -41.13 -9.49
N LYS A 244 -19.15 -41.07 -9.92
CA LYS A 244 -20.12 -42.17 -9.75
C LYS A 244 -19.67 -43.45 -10.45
N GLN A 245 -18.85 -43.35 -11.49
CA GLN A 245 -18.33 -44.48 -12.26
C GLN A 245 -16.98 -45.01 -11.78
N VAL A 246 -16.38 -44.40 -10.75
CA VAL A 246 -15.14 -44.90 -10.16
C VAL A 246 -15.37 -46.29 -9.59
N SER A 247 -14.58 -47.26 -10.03
CA SER A 247 -14.60 -48.63 -9.50
C SER A 247 -13.84 -48.67 -8.18
N VAL A 248 -14.52 -49.04 -7.10
CA VAL A 248 -13.95 -49.12 -5.73
C VAL A 248 -13.63 -50.55 -5.30
N GLY A 249 -13.98 -51.54 -6.12
CA GLY A 249 -13.74 -52.95 -5.87
C GLY A 249 -14.46 -53.84 -6.87
N THR A 250 -14.43 -55.14 -6.61
CA THR A 250 -15.16 -56.14 -7.41
C THR A 250 -15.84 -57.14 -6.49
N ASP A 251 -17.03 -57.61 -6.87
CA ASP A 251 -17.67 -58.73 -6.20
C ASP A 251 -16.90 -60.05 -6.46
N ALA A 252 -17.30 -61.14 -5.78
CA ALA A 252 -16.71 -62.46 -5.96
C ALA A 252 -16.89 -63.06 -7.37
N LYS A 253 -17.73 -62.46 -8.22
CA LYS A 253 -18.04 -62.88 -9.59
C LYS A 253 -17.36 -61.99 -10.65
N GLY A 254 -16.62 -60.96 -10.24
CA GLY A 254 -15.93 -60.01 -11.11
C GLY A 254 -16.76 -58.80 -11.55
N THR A 255 -17.97 -58.60 -11.01
CA THR A 255 -18.77 -57.40 -11.25
C THR A 255 -18.14 -56.21 -10.51
N PRO A 256 -17.83 -55.08 -11.18
CA PRO A 256 -17.27 -53.92 -10.51
C PRO A 256 -18.30 -53.30 -9.57
N ILE A 257 -17.85 -52.97 -8.36
CA ILE A 257 -18.61 -52.18 -7.39
C ILE A 257 -18.21 -50.73 -7.61
N LEU A 258 -19.19 -49.89 -7.94
CA LEU A 258 -18.95 -48.49 -8.29
C LEU A 258 -19.14 -47.59 -7.07
N LEU A 259 -18.52 -46.41 -7.09
CA LEU A 259 -18.61 -45.46 -5.99
C LEU A 259 -20.06 -45.05 -5.70
N LYS A 260 -20.91 -44.96 -6.73
CA LYS A 260 -22.35 -44.69 -6.58
C LYS A 260 -23.10 -45.76 -5.79
N ASP A 261 -22.58 -46.99 -5.73
CA ASP A 261 -23.23 -48.11 -5.04
C ASP A 261 -22.95 -48.09 -3.53
N VAL A 262 -21.93 -47.33 -3.10
CA VAL A 262 -21.47 -47.25 -1.71
C VAL A 262 -21.44 -45.84 -1.13
N ALA A 263 -21.65 -44.81 -1.95
CA ALA A 263 -21.61 -43.41 -1.54
C ALA A 263 -22.59 -42.54 -2.34
N ARG A 264 -23.13 -41.52 -1.66
CA ARG A 264 -23.82 -40.41 -2.30
C ARG A 264 -22.79 -39.35 -2.66
N ILE A 265 -22.72 -39.00 -3.95
CA ILE A 265 -21.79 -37.98 -4.44
C ILE A 265 -22.59 -36.75 -4.83
N GLU A 266 -22.25 -35.61 -4.24
CA GLU A 266 -22.91 -34.34 -4.50
C GLU A 266 -21.91 -33.18 -4.53
N LEU A 267 -22.31 -32.10 -5.20
CA LEU A 267 -21.56 -30.85 -5.19
C LEU A 267 -22.05 -30.02 -4.01
N GLY A 268 -21.17 -29.77 -3.05
CA GLY A 268 -21.47 -29.01 -1.84
C GLY A 268 -20.45 -27.90 -1.59
N PRO A 269 -20.68 -27.07 -0.56
CA PRO A 269 -19.73 -26.05 -0.14
C PRO A 269 -18.62 -26.65 0.73
N ASP A 270 -17.39 -26.19 0.54
CA ASP A 270 -16.30 -26.44 1.50
C ASP A 270 -16.53 -25.71 2.83
N ILE A 271 -15.78 -26.11 3.87
CA ILE A 271 -15.85 -25.50 5.19
C ILE A 271 -15.48 -24.02 5.10
N ARG A 272 -16.45 -23.15 5.41
CA ARG A 272 -16.24 -21.70 5.45
C ARG A 272 -15.32 -21.30 6.60
N ARG A 273 -14.34 -20.45 6.29
CA ARG A 273 -13.47 -19.79 7.27
C ARG A 273 -13.81 -18.32 7.49
N GLY A 274 -14.64 -17.75 6.61
CA GLY A 274 -15.13 -16.38 6.69
C GLY A 274 -16.48 -16.26 6.00
N LEU A 275 -17.27 -15.28 6.46
CA LEU A 275 -18.58 -14.92 5.94
C LEU A 275 -18.54 -13.43 5.64
N VAL A 276 -19.15 -13.03 4.53
CA VAL A 276 -19.32 -11.63 4.14
C VAL A 276 -20.78 -11.41 3.82
N GLU A 277 -21.28 -10.27 4.24
CA GLU A 277 -22.66 -9.86 4.17
C GLU A 277 -22.67 -8.41 3.68
N LEU A 278 -23.65 -8.07 2.84
CA LEU A 278 -23.74 -6.75 2.23
C LEU A 278 -25.04 -6.07 2.66
N ASP A 279 -24.90 -4.96 3.39
CA ASP A 279 -25.97 -4.04 3.78
C ASP A 279 -27.15 -4.64 4.57
N GLY A 280 -27.01 -5.82 5.16
CA GLY A 280 -28.09 -6.53 5.85
C GLY A 280 -29.04 -7.28 4.92
N GLU A 281 -28.77 -7.30 3.61
CA GLU A 281 -29.65 -7.88 2.59
C GLU A 281 -29.25 -9.31 2.20
N GLY A 282 -28.05 -9.77 2.59
CA GLY A 282 -27.63 -11.14 2.32
C GLY A 282 -26.13 -11.37 2.27
N GLU A 283 -25.77 -12.66 2.29
CA GLU A 283 -24.39 -13.10 2.11
C GLU A 283 -23.92 -12.85 0.67
N VAL A 284 -22.65 -12.49 0.51
CA VAL A 284 -22.01 -12.23 -0.80
C VAL A 284 -20.61 -12.84 -0.87
N ALA A 285 -20.08 -12.95 -2.09
CA ALA A 285 -18.64 -13.13 -2.31
C ALA A 285 -18.00 -11.76 -2.56
N GLY A 286 -16.73 -11.60 -2.22
CA GLY A 286 -16.03 -10.34 -2.39
C GLY A 286 -14.53 -10.50 -2.56
N GLY A 287 -13.86 -9.37 -2.74
CA GLY A 287 -12.41 -9.31 -2.87
C GLY A 287 -11.83 -8.09 -2.18
N ILE A 288 -10.64 -8.28 -1.62
CA ILE A 288 -9.82 -7.24 -1.02
C ILE A 288 -8.58 -7.07 -1.88
N VAL A 289 -8.39 -5.88 -2.43
CA VAL A 289 -7.21 -5.51 -3.20
C VAL A 289 -6.14 -4.99 -2.25
N VAL A 290 -5.04 -5.74 -2.19
CA VAL A 290 -3.91 -5.43 -1.33
C VAL A 290 -2.85 -4.71 -2.17
N VAL A 291 -2.63 -3.44 -1.86
CA VAL A 291 -1.62 -2.56 -2.45
C VAL A 291 -0.24 -2.98 -1.95
N ARG A 292 0.74 -2.99 -2.86
CA ARG A 292 2.13 -3.33 -2.54
C ARG A 292 2.78 -2.24 -1.68
N PHE A 293 3.71 -2.66 -0.84
CA PHE A 293 4.50 -1.75 -0.02
C PHE A 293 5.22 -0.68 -0.88
N GLN A 294 5.20 0.58 -0.41
CA GLN A 294 5.79 1.76 -1.05
C GLN A 294 5.25 2.15 -2.45
N GLU A 295 4.12 1.59 -2.88
CA GLU A 295 3.45 2.05 -4.10
C GLU A 295 2.53 3.26 -3.84
N ASP A 296 2.22 4.00 -4.91
CA ASP A 296 1.24 5.08 -4.88
C ASP A 296 -0.19 4.52 -4.76
N THR A 297 -0.73 4.54 -3.54
CA THR A 297 -2.04 3.97 -3.20
C THR A 297 -3.15 4.54 -4.09
N LEU A 298 -3.18 5.86 -4.30
CA LEU A 298 -4.20 6.52 -5.13
C LEU A 298 -4.13 6.02 -6.59
N GLY A 299 -2.95 6.05 -7.21
CA GLY A 299 -2.76 5.61 -8.58
C GLY A 299 -3.03 4.11 -8.77
N VAL A 300 -2.75 3.26 -7.78
CA VAL A 300 -3.12 1.83 -7.83
C VAL A 300 -4.63 1.67 -7.84
N ILE A 301 -5.35 2.37 -6.95
CA ILE A 301 -6.81 2.29 -6.86
C ILE A 301 -7.46 2.79 -8.17
N GLU A 302 -6.97 3.87 -8.76
CA GLU A 302 -7.45 4.37 -10.06
C GLU A 302 -7.27 3.33 -11.18
N ARG A 303 -6.10 2.68 -11.24
CA ARG A 303 -5.86 1.59 -12.21
C ARG A 303 -6.76 0.38 -11.97
N VAL A 304 -7.02 0.03 -10.71
CA VAL A 304 -7.95 -1.05 -10.34
C VAL A 304 -9.36 -0.73 -10.80
N LYS A 305 -9.86 0.49 -10.51
CA LYS A 305 -11.18 0.94 -10.98
C LYS A 305 -11.29 0.92 -12.50
N ALA A 306 -10.26 1.39 -13.21
CA ALA A 306 -10.23 1.34 -14.67
C ALA A 306 -10.26 -0.11 -15.19
N LYS A 307 -9.53 -1.03 -14.55
CA LYS A 307 -9.53 -2.46 -14.90
C LYS A 307 -10.89 -3.12 -14.63
N ILE A 308 -11.57 -2.74 -13.55
CA ILE A 308 -12.95 -3.20 -13.26
C ILE A 308 -13.91 -2.74 -14.36
N GLN A 309 -13.81 -1.48 -14.81
CA GLN A 309 -14.64 -0.98 -15.91
C GLN A 309 -14.34 -1.70 -17.24
N GLU A 310 -13.08 -2.00 -17.52
CA GLU A 310 -12.66 -2.74 -18.71
C GLU A 310 -13.21 -4.18 -18.73
N MET A 311 -13.23 -4.86 -17.58
CA MET A 311 -13.69 -6.25 -17.48
C MET A 311 -15.21 -6.39 -17.28
N ALA A 312 -15.90 -5.32 -16.88
CA ALA A 312 -17.34 -5.35 -16.59
C ALA A 312 -18.20 -5.94 -17.73
N PRO A 313 -17.96 -5.66 -19.02
CA PRO A 313 -18.73 -6.25 -20.12
C PRO A 313 -18.54 -7.76 -20.30
N ALA A 314 -17.48 -8.33 -19.73
CA ALA A 314 -17.19 -9.76 -19.81
C ALA A 314 -17.74 -10.54 -18.60
N LEU A 315 -18.32 -9.85 -17.61
CA LEU A 315 -19.00 -10.50 -16.50
C LEU A 315 -20.33 -11.12 -16.98
N PRO A 316 -20.80 -12.21 -16.34
CA PRO A 316 -22.10 -12.79 -16.64
C PRO A 316 -23.24 -11.76 -16.49
N GLU A 317 -24.30 -11.92 -17.28
CA GLU A 317 -25.46 -11.02 -17.25
C GLU A 317 -26.07 -10.96 -15.84
N GLY A 318 -26.17 -9.76 -15.26
CA GLY A 318 -26.71 -9.54 -13.92
C GLY A 318 -25.65 -9.42 -12.82
N VAL A 319 -24.42 -9.85 -13.08
CA VAL A 319 -23.31 -9.75 -12.12
C VAL A 319 -22.70 -8.36 -12.14
N GLU A 320 -22.61 -7.75 -10.97
CA GLU A 320 -22.00 -6.44 -10.75
C GLU A 320 -20.97 -6.50 -9.62
N ILE A 321 -19.98 -5.59 -9.70
CA ILE A 321 -18.98 -5.39 -8.67
C ILE A 321 -19.30 -4.08 -7.96
N ILE A 322 -19.68 -4.19 -6.69
CA ILE A 322 -20.05 -3.05 -5.86
C ILE A 322 -18.87 -2.71 -4.95
N PRO A 323 -18.30 -1.48 -5.03
CA PRO A 323 -17.28 -1.05 -4.07
C PRO A 323 -17.88 -0.97 -2.66
N THR A 324 -17.22 -1.61 -1.70
CA THR A 324 -17.59 -1.57 -0.27
C THR A 324 -16.62 -0.71 0.55
N TYR A 325 -15.37 -0.61 0.12
CA TYR A 325 -14.37 0.28 0.72
C TYR A 325 -13.46 0.85 -0.36
N ASP A 326 -13.27 2.17 -0.31
CA ASP A 326 -12.43 2.89 -1.25
C ASP A 326 -11.59 3.96 -0.54
N ARG A 327 -10.30 3.66 -0.37
CA ARG A 327 -9.38 4.59 0.29
C ARG A 327 -9.14 5.88 -0.50
N SER A 328 -9.35 5.87 -1.82
CA SER A 328 -9.09 7.06 -2.64
C SER A 328 -9.97 8.24 -2.25
N GLU A 329 -11.20 7.99 -1.78
CA GLU A 329 -12.11 9.05 -1.32
C GLU A 329 -11.51 9.83 -0.13
N LEU A 330 -10.93 9.12 0.84
CA LEU A 330 -10.26 9.74 1.98
C LEU A 330 -9.02 10.52 1.54
N ILE A 331 -8.21 9.95 0.65
CA ILE A 331 -6.99 10.61 0.12
C ILE A 331 -7.37 11.92 -0.56
N LEU A 332 -8.35 11.89 -1.48
CA LEU A 332 -8.79 13.06 -2.24
C LEU A 332 -9.39 14.14 -1.33
N ARG A 333 -10.26 13.77 -0.38
CA ARG A 333 -10.82 14.71 0.60
C ARG A 333 -9.76 15.35 1.48
N SER A 334 -8.74 14.58 1.87
CA SER A 334 -7.63 15.06 2.68
C SER A 334 -6.77 16.07 1.92
N ILE A 335 -6.48 15.80 0.65
CA ILE A 335 -5.76 16.72 -0.24
C ILE A 335 -6.59 17.97 -0.49
N GLU A 336 -7.89 17.84 -0.73
CA GLU A 336 -8.79 18.96 -0.96
C GLU A 336 -8.87 19.87 0.27
N THR A 337 -9.06 19.29 1.46
CA THR A 337 -9.08 20.01 2.74
C THR A 337 -7.78 20.77 2.93
N LEU A 338 -6.64 20.14 2.70
CA LEU A 338 -5.36 20.81 2.83
C LEU A 338 -5.19 21.92 1.79
N LYS A 339 -5.54 21.68 0.53
CA LYS A 339 -5.46 22.71 -0.52
C LYS A 339 -6.31 23.92 -0.14
N GLU A 340 -7.52 23.70 0.35
CA GLU A 340 -8.40 24.75 0.86
C GLU A 340 -7.72 25.52 2.00
N LYS A 341 -7.19 24.82 3.01
CA LYS A 341 -6.53 25.46 4.16
C LYS A 341 -5.24 26.21 3.78
N LEU A 342 -4.42 25.68 2.88
CA LEU A 342 -3.25 26.39 2.37
C LEU A 342 -3.64 27.67 1.62
N ILE A 343 -4.76 27.66 0.88
CA ILE A 343 -5.29 28.85 0.21
C ILE A 343 -5.84 29.84 1.25
N GLU A 344 -6.64 29.40 2.21
CA GLU A 344 -7.15 30.24 3.30
C GLU A 344 -6.02 30.91 4.09
N GLU A 345 -5.02 30.13 4.52
CA GLU A 345 -3.83 30.63 5.21
C GLU A 345 -3.09 31.65 4.35
N SER A 346 -2.86 31.34 3.07
CA SER A 346 -2.21 32.27 2.13
C SER A 346 -3.00 33.57 1.98
N ILE A 347 -4.34 33.52 1.89
CA ILE A 347 -5.20 34.71 1.79
C ILE A 347 -5.17 35.54 3.07
N ILE A 348 -5.35 34.90 4.23
CA ILE A 348 -5.34 35.59 5.53
C ILE A 348 -3.99 36.27 5.74
N VAL A 349 -2.91 35.55 5.50
CA VAL A 349 -1.55 36.06 5.62
C VAL A 349 -1.31 37.23 4.65
N SER A 350 -1.78 37.11 3.40
CA SER A 350 -1.72 38.20 2.42
C SER A 350 -2.48 39.44 2.90
N LEU A 351 -3.71 39.26 3.41
CA LEU A 351 -4.57 40.34 3.89
C LEU A 351 -3.94 41.06 5.08
N VAL A 352 -3.45 40.30 6.08
CA VAL A 352 -2.72 40.85 7.22
C VAL A 352 -1.51 41.65 6.75
N THR A 353 -0.72 41.08 5.84
CA THR A 353 0.47 41.74 5.28
C THR A 353 0.13 43.05 4.54
N ILE A 354 -0.95 43.07 3.75
CA ILE A 354 -1.44 44.27 3.04
C ILE A 354 -1.89 45.34 4.04
N VAL A 355 -2.63 44.95 5.09
CA VAL A 355 -3.15 45.88 6.10
C VAL A 355 -2.01 46.55 6.88
N PHE A 356 -0.99 45.79 7.27
CA PHE A 356 0.16 46.34 8.01
C PHE A 356 1.09 47.19 7.15
N LEU A 357 1.39 46.75 5.91
CA LEU A 357 2.35 47.46 5.04
C LEU A 357 1.73 48.62 4.24
N PHE A 358 0.39 48.67 4.13
CA PHE A 358 -0.40 49.64 3.36
C PHE A 358 0.12 49.90 1.93
N HIS A 359 0.84 48.94 1.34
CA HIS A 359 1.49 49.04 0.04
C HIS A 359 1.46 47.69 -0.69
N PHE A 360 0.65 47.61 -1.74
CA PHE A 360 0.35 46.36 -2.46
C PHE A 360 1.61 45.64 -3.00
N ARG A 361 2.59 46.39 -3.52
CA ARG A 361 3.82 45.77 -4.07
C ARG A 361 4.66 45.12 -2.97
N SER A 362 4.66 45.69 -1.78
CA SER A 362 5.41 45.18 -0.62
C SER A 362 4.79 43.87 -0.11
N ALA A 363 3.46 43.78 -0.11
CA ALA A 363 2.77 42.54 0.18
C ALA A 363 3.01 41.46 -0.88
N LEU A 364 3.11 41.82 -2.16
CA LEU A 364 3.36 40.88 -3.25
C LEU A 364 4.70 40.13 -3.10
N VAL A 365 5.71 40.75 -2.47
CA VAL A 365 6.98 40.09 -2.15
C VAL A 365 6.73 38.86 -1.28
N ALA A 366 5.98 39.04 -0.20
CA ALA A 366 5.67 37.99 0.76
C ALA A 366 4.82 36.88 0.09
N ILE A 367 3.83 37.27 -0.70
CA ILE A 367 2.94 36.37 -1.46
C ILE A 367 3.71 35.51 -2.47
N LEU A 368 4.70 36.07 -3.17
CA LEU A 368 5.47 35.34 -4.18
C LEU A 368 6.52 34.41 -3.56
N THR A 369 7.08 34.78 -2.41
CA THR A 369 8.12 33.98 -1.75
C THR A 369 7.58 32.68 -1.15
N LEU A 370 6.31 32.67 -0.72
CA LEU A 370 5.69 31.54 -0.05
C LEU A 370 5.52 30.31 -0.99
N PRO A 371 4.90 30.41 -2.19
CA PRO A 371 4.82 29.28 -3.10
C PRO A 371 6.18 28.73 -3.51
N VAL A 372 7.19 29.59 -3.69
CA VAL A 372 8.54 29.15 -4.06
C VAL A 372 9.16 28.31 -2.93
N ALA A 373 9.02 28.74 -1.67
CA ALA A 373 9.52 27.98 -0.51
C ALA A 373 8.80 26.61 -0.37
N ILE A 374 7.48 26.59 -0.57
CA ILE A 374 6.67 25.37 -0.53
C ILE A 374 7.11 24.39 -1.64
N LEU A 375 7.25 24.88 -2.88
CA LEU A 375 7.68 24.07 -4.01
C LEU A 375 9.09 23.49 -3.80
N MET A 376 10.02 24.27 -3.24
CA MET A 376 11.35 23.76 -2.88
C MET A 376 11.27 22.67 -1.79
N SER A 377 10.38 22.83 -0.80
CA SER A 377 10.15 21.79 0.22
C SER A 377 9.61 20.51 -0.39
N ILE A 378 8.68 20.59 -1.35
CA ILE A 378 8.15 19.43 -2.07
C ILE A 378 9.25 18.75 -2.90
N THR A 379 10.13 19.53 -3.54
CA THR A 379 11.31 18.96 -4.23
C THR A 379 12.17 18.14 -3.28
N ALA A 380 12.42 18.63 -2.07
CA ALA A 380 13.20 17.87 -1.07
C ALA A 380 12.47 16.60 -0.61
N MET A 381 11.14 16.64 -0.44
CA MET A 381 10.33 15.46 -0.12
C MET A 381 10.47 14.39 -1.20
N TYR A 382 10.38 14.77 -2.48
CA TYR A 382 10.48 13.86 -3.61
C TYR A 382 11.79 13.07 -3.59
N TYR A 383 12.93 13.75 -3.42
CA TYR A 383 14.25 13.08 -3.38
C TYR A 383 14.48 12.23 -2.13
N LEU A 384 13.75 12.49 -1.05
CA LEU A 384 13.80 11.71 0.18
C LEU A 384 12.78 10.57 0.21
N GLY A 385 11.96 10.42 -0.85
CA GLY A 385 10.92 9.39 -0.92
C GLY A 385 9.79 9.59 0.09
N ILE A 386 9.57 10.82 0.55
CA ILE A 386 8.50 11.13 1.51
C ILE A 386 7.21 11.37 0.71
N SER A 387 6.19 10.55 0.96
CA SER A 387 4.88 10.74 0.33
C SER A 387 4.20 12.04 0.77
N SER A 388 3.37 12.55 -0.12
CA SER A 388 2.53 13.72 0.12
C SER A 388 1.25 13.26 0.82
N ASN A 389 1.19 13.47 2.13
CA ASN A 389 0.10 13.09 3.02
C ASN A 389 -0.24 14.20 4.02
N ILE A 390 -1.28 14.02 4.85
CA ILE A 390 -1.73 15.04 5.81
C ILE A 390 -0.60 15.47 6.75
N MET A 391 0.26 14.56 7.20
CA MET A 391 1.34 14.89 8.14
C MET A 391 2.45 15.68 7.47
N SER A 392 2.91 15.24 6.30
CA SER A 392 3.95 15.95 5.55
C SER A 392 3.47 17.34 5.14
N LEU A 393 2.23 17.45 4.64
CA LEU A 393 1.69 18.73 4.19
C LEU A 393 1.29 19.64 5.36
N GLY A 394 0.83 19.06 6.47
CA GLY A 394 0.60 19.78 7.72
C GLY A 394 1.88 20.43 8.26
N GLY A 395 3.05 19.81 8.07
CA GLY A 395 4.33 20.44 8.39
C GLY A 395 4.62 21.69 7.56
N ILE A 396 4.20 21.71 6.29
CA ILE A 396 4.27 22.90 5.43
C ILE A 396 3.28 23.97 5.93
N ALA A 397 2.03 23.60 6.21
CA ALA A 397 1.00 24.52 6.71
C ALA A 397 1.45 25.22 8.02
N ILE A 398 1.95 24.46 9.00
CA ILE A 398 2.50 25.01 10.25
C ILE A 398 3.69 25.95 9.99
N ALA A 399 4.48 25.70 8.94
CA ALA A 399 5.61 26.54 8.59
C ALA A 399 5.19 27.88 7.95
N ILE A 400 4.02 27.98 7.29
CA ILE A 400 3.60 29.18 6.53
C ILE A 400 3.68 30.46 7.36
N GLY A 401 3.14 30.43 8.58
CA GLY A 401 3.14 31.60 9.46
C GLY A 401 4.56 32.08 9.82
N ALA A 402 5.48 31.15 10.07
CA ALA A 402 6.87 31.49 10.40
C ALA A 402 7.72 31.81 9.15
N MET A 403 7.39 31.23 7.99
CA MET A 403 8.08 31.49 6.73
C MET A 403 7.90 32.94 6.27
N ILE A 404 6.72 33.52 6.48
CA ILE A 404 6.43 34.87 6.01
C ILE A 404 6.97 35.98 6.92
N ASP A 405 7.16 35.68 8.20
CA ASP A 405 7.71 36.63 9.19
C ASP A 405 9.05 37.22 8.72
N GLY A 406 9.94 36.38 8.17
CA GLY A 406 11.21 36.82 7.60
C GLY A 406 11.07 37.83 6.45
N ALA A 407 10.04 37.67 5.60
CA ALA A 407 9.78 38.61 4.52
C ALA A 407 9.16 39.92 5.06
N ILE A 408 8.18 39.82 5.96
CA ILE A 408 7.48 40.98 6.53
C ILE A 408 8.45 41.89 7.29
N VAL A 409 9.26 41.33 8.19
CA VAL A 409 10.19 42.12 8.99
C VAL A 409 11.24 42.82 8.12
N MET A 410 11.71 42.16 7.06
CA MET A 410 12.66 42.76 6.12
C MET A 410 12.02 43.92 5.34
N VAL A 411 10.80 43.71 4.83
CA VAL A 411 10.02 44.71 4.10
C VAL A 411 9.70 45.92 4.98
N GLU A 412 9.28 45.70 6.22
CA GLU A 412 8.99 46.75 7.20
C GLU A 412 10.24 47.59 7.49
N ASN A 413 11.39 46.95 7.76
CA ASN A 413 12.63 47.68 8.02
C ASN A 413 13.07 48.53 6.83
N ALA A 414 12.93 48.01 5.60
CA ALA A 414 13.21 48.80 4.40
C ALA A 414 12.25 49.98 4.25
N HIS A 415 10.96 49.80 4.56
CA HIS A 415 9.99 50.89 4.51
C HIS A 415 10.34 51.99 5.52
N LYS A 416 10.68 51.61 6.76
CA LYS A 416 11.09 52.56 7.80
C LYS A 416 12.38 53.31 7.45
N ARG A 417 13.36 52.62 6.85
CA ARG A 417 14.61 53.24 6.36
C ARG A 417 14.37 54.18 5.19
N LEU A 418 13.43 53.87 4.29
CA LEU A 418 13.04 54.76 3.19
C LEU A 418 12.30 56.01 3.68
N GLU A 419 11.47 55.91 4.72
CA GLU A 419 10.81 57.07 5.34
C GLU A 419 11.82 58.06 5.93
N HIS A 420 12.91 57.55 6.52
CA HIS A 420 13.98 58.37 7.10
C HIS A 420 15.05 58.80 6.07
N ALA A 421 15.01 58.27 4.85
CA ALA A 421 15.94 58.64 3.80
C ALA A 421 15.50 59.96 3.13
N GLY A 422 16.43 60.91 2.99
CA GLY A 422 16.15 62.16 2.27
C GLY A 422 15.79 61.92 0.80
N ALA A 423 15.04 62.85 0.19
CA ALA A 423 14.48 62.71 -1.17
C ALA A 423 15.47 62.41 -2.31
N ASN A 424 16.79 62.57 -2.08
CA ASN A 424 17.87 62.32 -3.05
C ASN A 424 18.65 61.02 -2.80
N ALA A 425 18.24 60.17 -1.85
CA ALA A 425 18.91 58.90 -1.61
C ALA A 425 18.58 57.87 -2.70
N ASP A 426 19.57 57.10 -3.16
CA ASP A 426 19.33 55.99 -4.09
C ASP A 426 18.52 54.90 -3.39
N ARG A 427 17.25 54.76 -3.79
CA ARG A 427 16.29 53.80 -3.23
C ARG A 427 16.84 52.38 -3.16
N ALA A 428 17.59 51.95 -4.17
CA ALA A 428 18.15 50.59 -4.20
C ALA A 428 19.22 50.39 -3.11
N SER A 429 20.10 51.38 -2.91
CA SER A 429 21.11 51.34 -1.85
C SER A 429 20.48 51.30 -0.44
N VAL A 430 19.44 52.10 -0.20
CA VAL A 430 18.74 52.16 1.10
C VAL A 430 18.07 50.83 1.43
N ILE A 431 17.41 50.19 0.46
CA ILE A 431 16.77 48.88 0.64
C ILE A 431 17.81 47.79 0.93
N ILE A 432 18.93 47.78 0.21
CA ILE A 432 20.00 46.80 0.41
C ILE A 432 20.63 46.95 1.80
N ASP A 433 20.84 48.18 2.27
CA ASP A 433 21.42 48.42 3.58
C ASP A 433 20.44 48.09 4.71
N ALA A 434 19.14 48.37 4.52
CA ALA A 434 18.08 47.90 5.41
C ALA A 434 18.00 46.36 5.48
N ALA A 435 18.17 45.67 4.36
CA ALA A 435 18.19 44.21 4.31
C ALA A 435 19.45 43.63 4.98
N LYS A 436 20.62 44.29 4.87
CA LYS A 436 21.86 43.87 5.55
C LYS A 436 21.74 43.96 7.08
N GLU A 437 21.06 45.00 7.58
CA GLU A 437 20.88 45.22 9.01
C GLU A 437 20.10 44.08 9.69
N VAL A 438 18.99 43.65 9.07
CA VAL A 438 18.06 42.67 9.67
C VAL A 438 18.25 41.25 9.11
N GLY A 439 18.96 41.11 7.99
CA GLY A 439 19.17 39.82 7.33
C GLY A 439 19.93 38.81 8.20
N LYS A 440 20.91 39.25 9.00
CA LYS A 440 21.61 38.35 9.94
C LYS A 440 20.69 37.88 11.08
N PRO A 441 20.04 38.77 11.86
CA PRO A 441 19.07 38.37 12.88
C PRO A 441 17.97 37.42 12.38
N LEU A 442 17.36 37.71 11.22
CA LEU A 442 16.27 36.90 10.66
C LEU A 442 16.74 35.51 10.24
N PHE A 443 17.88 35.43 9.54
CA PHE A 443 18.43 34.14 9.12
C PHE A 443 18.72 33.24 10.33
N PHE A 444 19.31 33.79 11.40
CA PHE A 444 19.57 33.01 12.62
C PHE A 444 18.28 32.67 13.37
N SER A 445 17.28 33.56 13.41
CA SER A 445 15.98 33.27 14.01
C SER A 445 15.29 32.08 13.34
N LEU A 446 15.20 32.09 12.00
CA LEU A 446 14.63 30.99 11.23
C LEU A 446 15.43 29.70 11.41
N LEU A 447 16.78 29.79 11.46
CA LEU A 447 17.63 28.64 11.71
C LEU A 447 17.42 28.04 13.11
N ILE A 448 17.21 28.87 14.14
CA ILE A 448 16.88 28.41 15.50
C ILE A 448 15.56 27.64 15.48
N ILE A 449 14.54 28.14 14.76
CA ILE A 449 13.26 27.43 14.62
C ILE A 449 13.47 26.07 13.93
N THR A 450 14.27 26.01 12.88
CA THR A 450 14.63 24.77 12.18
C THR A 450 15.34 23.79 13.11
N VAL A 451 16.37 24.23 13.85
CA VAL A 451 17.13 23.38 14.77
C VAL A 451 16.29 22.94 15.99
N SER A 452 15.37 23.78 16.46
CA SER A 452 14.48 23.45 17.59
C SER A 452 13.55 22.27 17.31
N PHE A 453 13.33 21.93 16.04
CA PHE A 453 12.52 20.78 15.61
C PHE A 453 13.32 19.49 15.42
N LEU A 454 14.66 19.56 15.46
CA LEU A 454 15.52 18.39 15.31
C LEU A 454 15.25 17.27 16.34
N PRO A 455 14.88 17.56 17.61
CA PRO A 455 14.52 16.53 18.57
C PRO A 455 13.36 15.62 18.14
N ILE A 456 12.46 16.06 17.26
CA ILE A 456 11.34 15.22 16.80
C ILE A 456 11.84 14.00 16.01
N PHE A 457 13.02 14.10 15.37
CA PHE A 457 13.61 12.96 14.66
C PHE A 457 14.09 11.84 15.58
N THR A 458 14.22 12.09 16.89
CA THR A 458 14.57 11.05 17.87
C THR A 458 13.37 10.22 18.29
N LEU A 459 12.15 10.54 17.82
CA LEU A 459 11.00 9.66 18.01
C LEU A 459 11.20 8.36 17.24
N GLU A 460 10.87 7.25 17.90
CA GLU A 460 11.01 5.89 17.40
C GLU A 460 9.63 5.27 17.10
N ALA A 461 9.61 4.13 16.40
CA ALA A 461 8.42 3.33 16.12
C ALA A 461 7.30 4.13 15.44
N GLN A 462 6.06 3.89 15.87
CA GLN A 462 4.86 4.48 15.29
C GLN A 462 4.83 6.00 15.40
N GLU A 463 5.24 6.57 16.54
CA GLU A 463 5.29 8.02 16.73
C GLU A 463 6.31 8.66 15.80
N GLY A 464 7.48 8.03 15.65
CA GLY A 464 8.50 8.43 14.68
C GLY A 464 7.97 8.41 13.25
N ARG A 465 7.32 7.32 12.81
CA ARG A 465 6.75 7.22 11.44
C ARG A 465 5.67 8.26 11.17
N LEU A 466 4.88 8.61 12.18
CA LEU A 466 3.82 9.61 12.07
C LEU A 466 4.38 11.04 11.95
N PHE A 467 5.34 11.41 12.82
CA PHE A 467 5.81 12.79 12.94
C PHE A 467 7.08 13.12 12.16
N ARG A 468 7.90 12.14 11.74
CA ARG A 468 9.10 12.41 10.91
C ARG A 468 8.77 13.11 9.60
N PRO A 469 7.74 12.72 8.81
CA PRO A 469 7.37 13.44 7.60
C PRO A 469 7.03 14.91 7.88
N LEU A 470 6.26 15.18 8.94
CA LEU A 470 5.92 16.53 9.39
C LEU A 470 7.17 17.33 9.77
N ALA A 471 8.09 16.71 10.51
CA ALA A 471 9.34 17.35 10.91
C ALA A 471 10.23 17.68 9.70
N PHE A 472 10.35 16.76 8.74
CA PHE A 472 11.11 16.99 7.51
C PHE A 472 10.56 18.16 6.71
N THR A 473 9.27 18.15 6.40
CA THR A 473 8.67 19.20 5.56
C THR A 473 8.73 20.57 6.22
N LYS A 474 8.44 20.65 7.52
CA LYS A 474 8.59 21.91 8.26
C LYS A 474 10.05 22.40 8.23
N THR A 475 11.01 21.51 8.47
CA THR A 475 12.44 21.84 8.49
C THR A 475 12.91 22.34 7.12
N PHE A 476 12.49 21.69 6.03
CA PHE A 476 12.81 22.13 4.66
C PHE A 476 12.12 23.44 4.30
N ALA A 477 10.84 23.59 4.60
CA ALA A 477 10.10 24.83 4.36
C ALA A 477 10.78 26.02 5.07
N MET A 478 11.14 25.87 6.35
CA MET A 478 11.85 26.90 7.11
C MET A 478 13.28 27.15 6.59
N GLY A 479 14.02 26.09 6.27
CA GLY A 479 15.37 26.19 5.72
C GLY A 479 15.40 26.90 4.36
N PHE A 480 14.49 26.56 3.46
CA PHE A 480 14.36 27.21 2.16
C PHE A 480 13.82 28.63 2.29
N SER A 481 12.88 28.90 3.21
CA SER A 481 12.46 30.28 3.51
C SER A 481 13.62 31.13 4.04
N ALA A 482 14.46 30.59 4.93
CA ALA A 482 15.66 31.29 5.40
C ALA A 482 16.67 31.57 4.27
N PHE A 483 16.78 30.67 3.30
CA PHE A 483 17.60 30.88 2.11
C PHE A 483 16.99 31.95 1.18
N LEU A 484 15.68 31.92 0.96
CA LEU A 484 14.96 32.88 0.12
C LEU A 484 14.91 34.28 0.76
N SER A 485 14.87 34.39 2.08
CA SER A 485 14.85 35.69 2.79
C SER A 485 16.13 36.49 2.62
N ILE A 486 17.27 35.84 2.38
CA ILE A 486 18.55 36.53 2.13
C ILE A 486 18.89 36.64 0.63
N THR A 487 18.08 36.06 -0.26
CA THR A 487 18.32 36.04 -1.72
C THR A 487 17.20 36.69 -2.52
N LEU A 488 15.99 36.14 -2.45
CA LEU A 488 14.82 36.54 -3.24
C LEU A 488 14.10 37.75 -2.64
N VAL A 489 13.91 37.79 -1.32
CA VAL A 489 13.21 38.89 -0.65
C VAL A 489 13.88 40.24 -0.91
N PRO A 490 15.22 40.42 -0.72
CA PRO A 490 15.87 41.71 -0.97
C PRO A 490 15.86 42.13 -2.45
N LEU A 491 15.64 41.19 -3.37
CA LEU A 491 15.57 41.46 -4.80
C LEU A 491 14.18 41.96 -5.23
N LEU A 492 13.13 41.41 -4.61
CA LEU A 492 11.73 41.73 -4.94
C LEU A 492 11.23 43.03 -4.28
N MET A 493 11.88 43.44 -3.19
CA MET A 493 11.67 44.73 -2.51
C MET A 493 12.22 45.90 -3.31
#